data_AF-A0A1V5ANG0-F1
#
_entry.id   AF-A0A1V5ANG0-F1
#
_cell.length_a   1.000
_cell.length_b   1.000
_cell.length_c   1.000
_cell.angle_alpha   90.00
_cell.angle_beta   90.00
_cell.angle_gamma   90.00
#
_symmetry.space_group_name_H-M   'P 1'
#
loop_
_entity.id
_entity.type
_entity.pdbx_description
1 polymer ?
#
loop_
_entity_poly.entity_id
_entity_poly.type
_entity_poly.pdbx_seq_one_letter_code
_entity_poly.pdbx_strand_id
1 'polypeptide(L)'
;MPSVRYTRIEITPDAYRSLEAEAILQGKTLKKLASELILKGVSKKALDFVKDSSPATEPVTPRMKQDEETAKVVKEIGATGIHISAQILDTVRKILLEEGYQGAMLHVAQHTASMERDELHRVLAIFRRYRLSPTVAADLIEDLNMIESGNWERTVTSS
;
A
#
# COMPACT_ATOMS: atom_id res chain seq x y z
N MET A 1 -7.26 18.17 20.07
CA MET A 1 -7.72 17.45 18.86
C MET A 1 -9.19 17.75 18.67
N PRO A 2 -9.64 18.30 17.52
CA PRO A 2 -11.07 18.45 17.28
C PRO A 2 -11.69 17.05 17.21
N SER A 3 -12.64 16.77 18.12
CA SER A 3 -13.40 15.52 18.12
C SER A 3 -14.40 15.59 16.97
N VAL A 4 -14.06 15.02 15.82
CA VAL A 4 -15.01 14.85 14.72
C VAL A 4 -16.05 13.84 15.20
N ARG A 5 -17.25 14.32 15.56
CA ARG A 5 -18.36 13.45 15.93
C ARG A 5 -19.00 12.93 14.65
N TYR A 6 -18.81 11.65 14.37
CA TYR A 6 -19.50 11.00 13.26
C TYR A 6 -20.98 10.86 13.60
N THR A 7 -21.84 11.25 12.67
CA THR A 7 -23.29 11.04 12.78
C THR A 7 -23.60 9.55 12.72
N ARG A 8 -24.50 9.09 13.60
CA ARG A 8 -25.02 7.72 13.55
C ARG A 8 -25.80 7.53 12.25
N ILE A 9 -25.43 6.51 11.47
CA ILE A 9 -26.17 6.13 10.26
C ILE A 9 -27.22 5.11 10.67
N GLU A 10 -28.48 5.41 10.37
CA GLU A 10 -29.58 4.46 10.50
C GLU A 10 -29.81 3.76 9.16
N ILE A 11 -30.04 2.45 9.22
CA ILE A 11 -30.32 1.62 8.04
C ILE A 11 -31.61 0.84 8.28
N THR A 12 -32.23 0.41 7.18
CA THR A 12 -33.47 -0.38 7.27
C THR A 12 -33.20 -1.74 7.93
N PRO A 13 -34.20 -2.33 8.62
CA PRO A 13 -34.06 -3.65 9.24
C PRO A 13 -33.64 -4.74 8.24
N ASP A 14 -34.14 -4.68 7.00
CA ASP A 14 -33.81 -5.65 5.96
C ASP A 14 -32.35 -5.51 5.50
N ALA A 15 -31.85 -4.28 5.36
CA ALA A 15 -30.45 -4.03 5.04
C ALA A 15 -29.53 -4.52 6.15
N TYR A 16 -29.92 -4.33 7.42
CA TYR A 16 -29.17 -4.82 8.57
C TYR A 16 -29.06 -6.34 8.57
N ARG A 17 -30.18 -7.06 8.42
CA ARG A 17 -30.20 -8.54 8.38
C ARG A 17 -29.42 -9.10 7.21
N SER A 18 -29.51 -8.45 6.04
CA SER A 18 -28.74 -8.85 4.86
C SER A 18 -27.25 -8.68 5.09
N LEU A 19 -26.84 -7.60 5.77
CA LEU A 19 -25.44 -7.34 6.11
C LEU A 19 -24.92 -8.33 7.15
N GLU A 20 -25.74 -8.75 8.12
CA GLU A 20 -25.41 -9.83 9.07
C GLU A 20 -25.19 -11.17 8.38
N ALA A 21 -26.12 -11.58 7.52
CA ALA A 21 -26.02 -12.83 6.78
C ALA A 21 -24.74 -12.86 5.93
N GLU A 22 -24.48 -11.79 5.18
CA GLU A 22 -23.30 -11.67 4.33
C GLU A 22 -22.00 -11.64 5.15
N ALA A 23 -21.99 -10.98 6.31
CA ALA A 23 -20.82 -10.93 7.18
C ALA A 23 -20.45 -12.33 7.71
N ILE A 24 -21.46 -13.13 8.07
CA ILE A 24 -21.27 -14.53 8.49
C ILE A 24 -20.72 -15.37 7.33
N LEU A 25 -21.33 -15.27 6.15
CA LEU A 25 -20.90 -16.04 4.96
C LEU A 25 -19.46 -15.72 4.55
N GLN A 26 -19.03 -14.46 4.67
CA GLN A 26 -17.68 -14.03 4.34
C GLN A 26 -16.68 -14.13 5.50
N GLY A 27 -17.09 -14.54 6.70
CA GLY A 27 -16.24 -14.59 7.89
C GLY A 27 -15.67 -13.22 8.30
N LYS A 28 -16.42 -12.13 8.07
CA LYS A 28 -16.02 -10.75 8.39
C LYS A 28 -16.86 -10.18 9.52
N THR A 29 -16.33 -9.13 10.17
CA THR A 29 -17.14 -8.35 11.10
C THR A 29 -18.11 -7.43 10.33
N LEU A 30 -19.29 -7.18 10.91
CA LEU A 30 -20.29 -6.24 10.37
C LEU A 30 -19.69 -4.90 9.96
N LYS A 31 -18.84 -4.32 10.84
CA LYS A 31 -18.17 -3.04 10.60
C LYS A 31 -17.30 -3.09 9.34
N LYS A 32 -16.50 -4.15 9.19
CA LYS A 32 -15.57 -4.30 8.06
C LYS A 32 -16.36 -4.46 6.75
N LEU A 33 -17.35 -5.36 6.74
CA LEU A 33 -18.19 -5.57 5.56
C LEU A 33 -18.94 -4.29 5.16
N ALA A 34 -19.57 -3.60 6.13
CA ALA A 34 -20.28 -2.36 5.86
C ALA A 34 -19.36 -1.30 5.25
N SER A 35 -18.14 -1.17 5.80
CA SER A 35 -17.15 -0.21 5.31
C SER A 35 -16.73 -0.53 3.86
N GLU A 36 -16.49 -1.80 3.54
CA GLU A 36 -16.15 -2.24 2.19
C GLU A 36 -17.29 -1.97 1.19
N LEU A 37 -18.53 -2.32 1.55
CA LEU A 37 -19.69 -2.12 0.68
C LEU A 37 -19.98 -0.63 0.45
N ILE A 38 -19.87 0.20 1.48
CA ILE A 38 -20.02 1.66 1.36
C ILE A 38 -18.94 2.20 0.41
N LEU A 39 -17.66 1.87 0.63
CA LEU A 39 -16.58 2.37 -0.23
C LEU A 39 -16.69 1.91 -1.68
N LYS A 40 -17.18 0.68 -1.93
CA LYS A 40 -17.46 0.17 -3.28
C LYS A 40 -18.66 0.85 -3.93
N GLY A 41 -19.69 1.20 -3.15
CA GLY A 41 -20.95 1.77 -3.65
C GLY A 41 -20.95 3.30 -3.78
N VAL A 42 -20.04 3.99 -3.10
CA VAL A 42 -19.94 5.46 -3.18
C VAL A 42 -19.43 5.88 -4.55
N SER A 43 -20.07 6.89 -5.15
CA SER A 43 -19.68 7.42 -6.45
C SER A 43 -18.27 8.03 -6.41
N LYS A 44 -17.52 7.91 -7.52
CA LYS A 44 -16.19 8.52 -7.68
C LYS A 44 -16.22 10.03 -7.36
N LYS A 45 -17.23 10.75 -7.86
CA LYS A 45 -17.40 12.19 -7.60
C LYS A 45 -17.49 12.52 -6.10
N ALA A 46 -18.18 11.69 -5.32
CA ALA A 46 -18.25 11.88 -3.87
C ALA A 46 -16.93 11.55 -3.17
N LEU A 47 -16.20 10.53 -3.62
CA LEU A 47 -14.87 10.21 -3.11
C LEU A 47 -13.89 11.37 -3.37
N ASP A 48 -13.91 11.92 -4.59
CA ASP A 48 -13.03 13.02 -4.97
C ASP A 48 -13.38 14.32 -4.21
N PHE A 49 -14.67 14.60 -4.03
CA PHE A 49 -15.12 15.72 -3.19
C PHE A 49 -14.59 15.66 -1.75
N VAL A 50 -14.53 14.47 -1.13
CA VAL A 50 -13.97 14.30 0.22
C VAL A 50 -12.45 14.47 0.25
N LYS A 51 -11.74 14.08 -0.81
CA LYS A 51 -10.30 14.35 -0.95
C LYS A 51 -10.04 15.85 -1.05
N ASP A 52 -10.89 16.58 -1.77
CA ASP A 52 -10.75 18.02 -2.01
C ASP A 52 -11.22 18.89 -0.83
N SER A 53 -12.15 18.39 0.02
CA SER A 53 -12.79 19.13 1.12
C SER A 53 -12.20 18.87 2.51
N SER A 54 -11.19 18.02 2.64
CA SER A 54 -10.39 18.02 3.88
C SER A 54 -9.75 19.41 4.04
N PRO A 55 -9.85 20.07 5.21
CA PRO A 55 -9.05 21.26 5.46
C PRO A 55 -7.61 20.85 5.18
N ALA A 56 -6.94 21.63 4.34
CA ALA A 56 -5.53 21.49 4.09
C ALA A 56 -4.82 21.20 5.41
N THR A 57 -4.46 19.94 5.65
CA THR A 57 -3.08 19.69 5.99
C THR A 57 -2.37 20.27 4.79
N GLU A 58 -1.77 21.44 4.99
CA GLU A 58 -1.14 22.29 4.00
C GLU A 58 -0.68 21.52 2.75
N PRO A 59 -0.74 22.12 1.56
CA PRO A 59 0.12 21.70 0.46
C PRO A 59 1.59 22.04 0.82
N VAL A 60 2.10 21.53 1.94
CA VAL A 60 3.50 21.14 2.05
C VAL A 60 3.60 19.89 1.21
N THR A 61 3.70 20.11 -0.11
CA THR A 61 4.42 19.23 -1.03
C THR A 61 4.23 17.73 -0.71
N PRO A 62 3.21 17.04 -1.28
CA PRO A 62 3.10 15.59 -1.13
C PRO A 62 4.36 14.88 -1.64
N ARG A 63 5.03 15.49 -2.63
CA ARG A 63 6.36 15.10 -3.07
C ARG A 63 7.38 15.12 -1.93
N MET A 64 7.53 16.19 -1.14
CA MET A 64 8.63 16.29 -0.15
C MET A 64 8.54 15.32 1.04
N LYS A 65 7.34 14.98 1.54
CA LYS A 65 7.20 14.02 2.65
C LYS A 65 7.33 12.57 2.19
N GLN A 66 6.71 12.21 1.05
CA GLN A 66 6.97 10.91 0.42
C GLN A 66 8.44 10.79 0.05
N ASP A 67 9.06 11.85 -0.44
CA ASP A 67 10.48 11.93 -0.77
C ASP A 67 11.40 11.69 0.44
N GLU A 68 11.03 12.20 1.62
CA GLU A 68 11.84 12.04 2.83
C GLU A 68 11.68 10.63 3.42
N GLU A 69 10.47 10.06 3.40
CA GLU A 69 10.22 8.68 3.86
C GLU A 69 10.80 7.66 2.88
N THR A 70 10.64 7.85 1.57
CA THR A 70 11.28 7.02 0.54
C THR A 70 12.80 7.13 0.60
N ALA A 71 13.37 8.32 0.84
CA ALA A 71 14.81 8.47 1.04
C ALA A 71 15.31 7.71 2.28
N LYS A 72 14.54 7.70 3.38
CA LYS A 72 14.86 6.90 4.58
C LYS A 72 14.81 5.40 4.28
N VAL A 73 13.79 4.97 3.54
CA VAL A 73 13.63 3.57 3.10
C VAL A 73 14.78 3.14 2.20
N VAL A 74 15.09 3.91 1.15
CA VAL A 74 16.20 3.65 0.22
C VAL A 74 17.53 3.59 0.97
N LYS A 75 17.76 4.52 1.90
CA LYS A 75 18.96 4.51 2.76
C LYS A 75 19.05 3.25 3.63
N GLU A 76 17.91 2.72 4.11
CA GLU A 76 17.88 1.53 4.94
C GLU A 76 17.94 0.22 4.15
N ILE A 77 17.45 0.21 2.92
CA ILE A 77 17.75 -0.86 1.97
C ILE A 77 19.26 -0.87 1.73
N GLY A 78 19.84 0.28 1.40
CA GLY A 78 21.26 0.40 1.13
C GLY A 78 21.68 -0.29 -0.16
N ALA A 79 22.99 -0.37 -0.39
CA ALA A 79 23.57 -1.06 -1.53
C ALA A 79 24.19 -2.38 -1.05
N THR A 80 23.42 -3.47 -1.05
CA THR A 80 23.94 -4.79 -0.68
C THR A 80 24.67 -5.48 -1.85
N GLY A 81 24.49 -4.97 -3.08
CA GLY A 81 25.05 -5.55 -4.30
C GLY A 81 24.31 -6.80 -4.79
N ILE A 82 23.18 -7.14 -4.18
CA ILE A 82 22.33 -8.25 -4.62
C ILE A 82 21.54 -7.80 -5.85
N HIS A 83 21.68 -8.55 -6.94
CA HIS A 83 20.90 -8.35 -8.14
C HIS A 83 19.77 -9.38 -8.19
N ILE A 84 18.53 -8.90 -8.39
CA ILE A 84 17.34 -9.74 -8.48
C ILE A 84 16.85 -9.71 -9.92
N SER A 85 16.48 -10.89 -10.46
CA SER A 85 15.98 -10.94 -11.84
C SER A 85 14.74 -10.06 -12.05
N ALA A 86 14.69 -9.36 -13.19
CA ALA A 86 13.58 -8.45 -13.53
C ALA A 86 12.21 -9.15 -13.53
N GLN A 87 12.16 -10.43 -13.90
CA GLN A 87 10.93 -11.23 -13.88
C GLN A 87 10.40 -11.43 -12.46
N ILE A 88 11.28 -11.66 -11.49
CA ILE A 88 10.90 -11.80 -10.08
C ILE A 88 10.38 -10.46 -9.55
N LEU A 89 11.08 -9.36 -9.84
CA LEU A 89 10.64 -8.02 -9.43
C LEU A 89 9.26 -7.66 -10.00
N ASP A 90 9.02 -7.89 -11.29
CA ASP A 90 7.71 -7.64 -11.92
C ASP A 90 6.60 -8.50 -11.30
N THR A 91 6.90 -9.76 -11.01
CA THR A 91 5.92 -10.68 -10.38
C THR A 91 5.59 -10.23 -8.95
N VAL A 92 6.60 -9.90 -8.14
CA VAL A 92 6.41 -9.39 -6.77
C VAL A 92 5.66 -8.06 -6.78
N ARG A 93 5.95 -7.18 -7.73
CA ARG A 93 5.24 -5.90 -7.93
C ARG A 93 3.76 -6.12 -8.20
N LYS A 94 3.40 -7.03 -9.12
CA LYS A 94 2.00 -7.37 -9.43
C LYS A 94 1.27 -7.92 -8.21
N ILE A 95 1.86 -8.90 -7.54
CA ILE A 95 1.26 -9.52 -6.34
C ILE A 95 1.12 -8.51 -5.21
N LEU A 96 2.08 -7.59 -5.05
CA LEU A 96 2.00 -6.54 -4.05
C LEU A 96 0.82 -5.59 -4.32
N LEU A 97 0.50 -5.29 -5.58
CA LEU A 97 -0.64 -4.46 -5.95
C LEU A 97 -1.98 -5.20 -5.82
N GLU A 98 -2.02 -6.50 -6.11
CA GLU A 98 -3.25 -7.31 -6.11
C GLU A 98 -3.60 -7.85 -4.73
N GLU A 99 -2.62 -8.38 -4.00
CA GLU A 99 -2.80 -9.12 -2.75
C GLU A 99 -2.18 -8.41 -1.53
N GLY A 100 -1.40 -7.35 -1.76
CA GLY A 100 -0.69 -6.62 -0.71
C GLY A 100 0.52 -7.36 -0.16
N TYR A 101 1.08 -6.83 0.93
CA TYR A 101 2.34 -7.32 1.51
C TYR A 101 2.33 -8.80 1.90
N GLN A 102 1.18 -9.33 2.33
CA GLN A 102 1.08 -10.72 2.77
C GLN A 102 1.20 -11.69 1.58
N GLY A 103 0.53 -11.39 0.46
CA GLY A 103 0.65 -12.17 -0.77
C GLY A 103 2.07 -12.10 -1.33
N ALA A 104 2.64 -10.89 -1.39
CA ALA A 104 4.00 -10.68 -1.88
C ALA A 104 5.04 -11.45 -1.05
N MET A 105 4.98 -11.39 0.28
CA MET A 105 5.89 -12.13 1.17
C MET A 105 5.74 -13.65 1.00
N LEU A 106 4.51 -14.15 0.88
CA LEU A 106 4.26 -15.57 0.66
C LEU A 106 4.85 -16.03 -0.68
N HIS A 107 4.64 -15.26 -1.74
CA HIS A 107 5.16 -15.56 -3.06
C HIS A 107 6.69 -15.64 -3.06
N VAL A 108 7.37 -14.63 -2.49
CA VAL A 108 8.84 -14.60 -2.36
C VAL A 108 9.34 -15.82 -1.59
N ALA A 109 8.67 -16.21 -0.50
CA ALA A 109 9.08 -17.36 0.30
C ALA A 109 9.06 -18.69 -0.51
N GLN A 110 8.11 -18.81 -1.45
CA GLN A 110 7.85 -20.04 -2.19
C GLN A 110 8.59 -20.13 -3.53
N HIS A 111 8.87 -18.99 -4.18
CA HIS A 111 9.26 -18.97 -5.60
C HIS A 111 10.63 -18.30 -5.86
N THR A 112 11.40 -18.01 -4.82
CA THR A 112 12.68 -17.29 -4.96
C THR A 112 13.85 -18.09 -4.37
N ALA A 113 15.02 -18.03 -5.03
CA ALA A 113 16.25 -18.68 -4.58
C ALA A 113 16.79 -18.04 -3.28
N SER A 114 17.60 -18.77 -2.51
CA SER A 114 17.92 -18.41 -1.10
C SER A 114 18.35 -16.95 -0.90
N MET A 115 19.33 -16.45 -1.65
CA MET A 115 19.84 -15.08 -1.45
C MET A 115 18.86 -13.99 -1.87
N GLU A 116 18.23 -14.13 -3.05
CA GLU A 116 17.21 -13.20 -3.53
C GLU A 116 15.98 -13.20 -2.62
N ARG A 117 15.61 -14.37 -2.07
CA ARG A 117 14.49 -14.53 -1.15
C ARG A 117 14.73 -13.78 0.14
N ASP A 118 15.89 -14.00 0.75
CA ASP A 118 16.23 -13.40 2.03
C ASP A 118 16.30 -11.86 1.88
N GLU A 119 16.80 -11.38 0.74
CA GLU A 119 16.85 -9.96 0.42
C GLU A 119 15.46 -9.36 0.17
N LEU A 120 14.63 -9.97 -0.68
CA LEU A 120 13.27 -9.50 -0.93
C LEU A 120 12.42 -9.50 0.34
N HIS A 121 12.59 -10.49 1.22
CA HIS A 121 11.92 -10.50 2.53
C HIS A 121 12.38 -9.34 3.40
N ARG A 122 13.68 -9.04 3.43
CA ARG A 122 14.25 -7.89 4.15
C ARG A 122 13.65 -6.58 3.63
N VAL A 123 13.67 -6.37 2.32
CA VAL A 123 13.14 -5.18 1.65
C VAL A 123 11.64 -5.00 1.93
N LEU A 124 10.84 -6.05 1.73
CA LEU A 124 9.39 -6.00 2.00
C LEU A 124 9.10 -5.75 3.49
N ALA A 125 9.93 -6.25 4.40
CA ALA A 125 9.80 -5.97 5.82
C ALA A 125 10.12 -4.50 6.15
N ILE A 126 11.14 -3.90 5.50
CA ILE A 126 11.45 -2.47 5.60
C ILE A 126 10.25 -1.66 5.14
N PHE A 127 9.72 -1.91 3.94
CA PHE A 127 8.54 -1.19 3.40
C PHE A 127 7.35 -1.23 4.35
N ARG A 128 7.05 -2.41 4.91
CA ARG A 128 5.94 -2.58 5.86
C ARG A 128 6.16 -1.80 7.16
N ARG A 129 7.39 -1.75 7.67
CA ARG A 129 7.73 -0.99 8.89
C ARG A 129 7.58 0.51 8.68
N TYR A 130 7.93 1.03 7.51
CA TYR A 130 7.70 2.43 7.13
C TYR A 130 6.27 2.72 6.68
N ARG A 131 5.39 1.71 6.70
CA ARG A 131 3.97 1.85 6.33
C ARG A 131 3.78 2.40 4.91
N LEU A 132 4.70 2.06 3.99
CA LEU A 132 4.54 2.44 2.59
C LEU A 132 3.25 1.84 2.03
N SER A 133 2.52 2.63 1.23
CA SER A 133 1.38 2.08 0.50
C SER A 133 1.86 1.01 -0.49
N PRO A 134 1.03 0.00 -0.82
CA PRO A 134 1.40 -1.01 -1.81
C PRO A 134 1.82 -0.42 -3.16
N THR A 135 1.25 0.73 -3.54
CA THR A 135 1.63 1.46 -4.76
C THR A 135 3.05 2.00 -4.71
N VAL A 136 3.42 2.72 -3.63
CA VAL A 136 4.77 3.29 -3.48
C VAL A 136 5.82 2.18 -3.32
N ALA A 137 5.47 1.11 -2.60
CA ALA A 137 6.36 -0.03 -2.46
C ALA A 137 6.52 -0.79 -3.79
N ALA A 138 5.49 -0.86 -4.63
CA ALA A 138 5.58 -1.44 -5.98
C ALA A 138 6.53 -0.63 -6.88
N ASP A 139 6.47 0.70 -6.83
CA ASP A 139 7.39 1.58 -7.55
C ASP A 139 8.84 1.34 -7.08
N LEU A 140 9.08 1.25 -5.77
CA LEU A 140 10.42 0.95 -5.23
C LEU A 140 10.91 -0.48 -5.52
N ILE A 141 10.03 -1.46 -5.72
CA ILE A 141 10.41 -2.81 -6.17
C ILE A 141 10.90 -2.77 -7.61
N GLU A 142 10.26 -1.98 -8.47
CA GLU A 142 10.67 -1.79 -9.87
C GLU A 142 12.10 -1.23 -9.94
N ASP A 143 12.41 -0.32 -9.03
CA ASP A 143 13.70 0.34 -8.91
C ASP A 143 14.72 -0.38 -8.01
N LEU A 144 14.39 -1.55 -7.46
CA LEU A 144 15.19 -2.20 -6.41
C LEU A 144 16.63 -2.47 -6.85
N ASN A 145 16.85 -2.92 -8.09
CA ASN A 145 18.20 -3.16 -8.61
C ASN A 145 19.04 -1.87 -8.72
N MET A 146 18.41 -0.71 -8.96
CA MET A 146 19.10 0.59 -8.97
C MET A 146 19.48 1.03 -7.56
N ILE A 147 18.63 0.74 -6.57
CA ILE A 147 18.90 0.99 -5.15
C ILE A 147 20.04 0.10 -4.65
N GLU A 148 19.97 -1.21 -4.93
CA GLU A 148 20.94 -2.21 -4.46
C GLU A 148 22.33 -2.07 -5.10
N SER A 149 22.39 -1.48 -6.29
CA SER A 149 23.65 -1.12 -6.95
C SER A 149 24.25 0.20 -6.47
N GLY A 150 23.55 0.95 -5.61
CA GLY A 150 23.99 2.26 -5.13
C GLY A 150 23.88 3.39 -6.17
N ASN A 151 23.30 3.11 -7.35
CA ASN A 151 23.16 4.05 -8.45
C ASN A 151 21.80 4.79 -8.44
N TRP A 152 21.13 4.82 -7.29
CA TRP A 152 19.86 5.51 -7.15
C TRP A 152 20.04 7.03 -7.21
N GLU A 153 19.88 7.60 -8.40
CA GLU A 153 19.79 9.04 -8.64
C GLU A 153 18.33 9.39 -8.95
N ARG A 154 17.74 10.32 -8.18
CA ARG A 154 16.41 10.85 -8.50
C ARG A 154 16.45 11.48 -9.89
N THR A 155 15.89 10.82 -10.90
CA THR A 155 15.47 11.51 -12.12
C THR A 155 14.27 12.38 -11.76
N VAL A 156 14.55 13.62 -11.37
CA VAL A 156 13.54 14.68 -11.30
C VAL A 156 13.17 15.00 -12.76
N THR A 157 12.29 14.21 -13.37
CA THR A 157 11.68 14.58 -14.65
C THR A 157 10.78 15.78 -14.39
N SER A 158 11.36 16.96 -14.59
CA SER A 158 10.64 18.21 -14.79
C SER A 158 10.07 18.16 -16.21
N SER A 159 8.76 17.98 -16.35
CA SER A 159 8.02 18.21 -17.61
C SER A 159 6.59 18.59 -17.26
#